data_AF-A0A4Q7NWE0-F1
#
_entry.id   AF-A0A4Q7NWE0-F1
#
_cell.length_a   1.000
_cell.length_b   1.000
_cell.length_c   1.000
_cell.angle_alpha   90.00
_cell.angle_beta   90.00
_cell.angle_gamma   90.00
#
_symmetry.space_group_name_H-M   'P 1'
#
loop_
_entity.id
_entity.type
_entity.pdbx_description
1 polymer ?
#
loop_
_entity_poly.entity_id
_entity_poly.type
_entity_poly.pdbx_seq_one_letter_code
_entity_poly.pdbx_strand_id
1 'polypeptide(L)'
;MTPTRQRQAVALLVVLSCAAVLLGAPGALRAPLVVVSVAGTVLQVVPRGRRGRLDELALAVGGVLVLLVLLGVVLDLVPAGLTRTTWALGYAVVALGLLAAPARASASAPGSGRPAREAPRWWSARTLTYAVALAVAAGAAAVAVSAAERSDTAPLALALDRDGGSWAVVISSDAASGPYDLQVVTDRVVTTAQRDIRVLPGHPVRVGVQRPAARTIVRLVRTGSTSAFRTLVLDPSTDASPEPASS
;
A
#
# COMPACT_ATOMS: atom_id res chain seq x y z
N MET A 1 -27.91 20.13 19.12
CA MET A 1 -26.79 19.27 19.52
C MET A 1 -25.67 20.18 20.04
N THR A 2 -25.19 20.00 21.27
CA THR A 2 -24.18 20.91 21.84
C THR A 2 -22.83 20.73 21.12
N PRO A 3 -22.02 21.79 20.97
CA PRO A 3 -20.74 21.74 20.23
C PRO A 3 -19.75 20.73 20.83
N THR A 4 -19.87 20.43 22.13
CA THR A 4 -19.11 19.40 22.82
C THR A 4 -19.46 17.98 22.37
N ARG A 5 -20.75 17.67 22.19
CA ARG A 5 -21.20 16.34 21.70
C ARG A 5 -20.77 16.07 20.26
N GLN A 6 -20.74 17.10 19.42
CA GLN A 6 -20.29 16.97 18.03
C GLN A 6 -18.79 16.66 17.93
N ARG A 7 -17.95 17.30 18.75
CA ARG A 7 -16.51 17.01 18.84
C ARG A 7 -16.25 15.59 19.31
N GLN A 8 -16.99 15.13 20.32
CA GLN A 8 -16.89 13.76 20.82
C GLN A 8 -17.28 12.73 19.75
N ALA A 9 -18.34 12.98 18.97
CA ALA A 9 -18.76 12.08 17.91
C ALA A 9 -17.71 11.94 16.79
N VAL A 10 -17.07 13.04 16.38
CA VAL A 10 -16.01 13.02 15.36
C VAL A 10 -14.75 12.33 15.89
N ALA A 11 -14.35 12.62 17.13
CA ALA A 11 -13.21 11.94 17.76
C ALA A 11 -13.44 10.42 17.83
N LEU A 12 -14.65 10.00 18.22
CA LEU A 12 -15.03 8.59 18.30
C LEU A 12 -15.04 7.92 16.92
N LEU A 13 -15.47 8.63 15.88
CA LEU A 13 -15.41 8.19 14.48
C LEU A 13 -13.97 7.98 13.98
N VAL A 14 -13.05 8.89 14.33
CA VAL A 14 -11.62 8.77 13.99
C VAL A 14 -10.98 7.59 14.74
N VAL A 15 -11.31 7.39 16.02
CA VAL A 15 -10.82 6.26 16.80
C VAL A 15 -11.34 4.93 16.22
N LEU A 16 -12.62 4.86 15.86
CA LEU A 16 -13.20 3.68 15.22
C LEU A 16 -12.60 3.38 13.85
N SER A 17 -12.33 4.41 13.03
CA SER A 17 -11.69 4.20 11.72
C SER A 17 -10.26 3.69 11.88
N CYS A 18 -9.51 4.23 12.84
CA CYS A 18 -8.16 3.78 13.16
C CYS A 18 -8.15 2.33 13.68
N ALA A 19 -9.07 1.98 14.59
CA ALA A 19 -9.23 0.62 15.09
C ALA A 19 -9.59 -0.38 13.98
N ALA A 20 -10.49 -0.01 13.06
CA ALA A 20 -10.86 -0.84 11.92
C ALA A 20 -9.68 -1.11 10.96
N VAL A 21 -8.76 -0.15 10.81
CA VAL A 21 -7.53 -0.34 10.04
C VAL A 21 -6.59 -1.29 10.77
N LEU A 22 -6.34 -1.07 12.06
CA LEU A 22 -5.43 -1.92 12.86
C LEU A 22 -5.93 -3.37 12.96
N LEU A 23 -7.24 -3.58 13.07
CA LEU A 23 -7.85 -4.90 13.25
C LEU A 23 -8.07 -5.71 11.97
N GLY A 24 -7.53 -5.30 10.82
CA GLY A 24 -7.68 -6.12 9.62
C GLY A 24 -9.08 -6.05 8.96
N ALA A 25 -9.94 -5.07 9.30
CA ALA A 25 -11.33 -5.06 8.83
C ALA A 25 -11.46 -5.10 7.29
N PRO A 26 -12.53 -5.70 6.74
CA PRO A 26 -12.78 -5.73 5.30
C PRO A 26 -12.77 -4.33 4.67
N GLY A 27 -12.20 -4.20 3.46
CA GLY A 27 -12.08 -2.91 2.76
C GLY A 27 -13.41 -2.17 2.60
N ALA A 28 -14.50 -2.92 2.38
CA ALA A 28 -15.86 -2.39 2.27
C ALA A 28 -16.35 -1.66 3.53
N LEU A 29 -15.85 -2.02 4.73
CA LEU A 29 -16.17 -1.34 5.99
C LEU A 29 -15.21 -0.18 6.27
N ARG A 30 -13.93 -0.34 5.90
CA ARG A 30 -12.90 0.69 6.14
C ARG A 30 -13.13 1.95 5.32
N ALA A 31 -13.43 1.81 4.03
CA ALA A 31 -13.60 2.93 3.11
C ALA A 31 -14.65 3.96 3.59
N PRO A 32 -15.91 3.58 3.89
CA PRO A 32 -16.92 4.55 4.35
C PRO A 32 -16.56 5.17 5.71
N LEU A 33 -15.96 4.41 6.62
CA LEU A 33 -15.51 4.91 7.93
C LEU A 33 -14.44 5.99 7.80
N VAL A 34 -13.46 5.77 6.93
CA VAL A 34 -12.41 6.76 6.64
C VAL A 34 -13.03 8.01 6.01
N VAL A 35 -13.89 7.86 5.00
CA VAL A 35 -14.55 9.00 4.33
C VAL A 35 -15.37 9.83 5.32
N VAL A 36 -16.19 9.20 6.17
CA VAL A 36 -17.01 9.91 7.16
C VAL A 36 -16.14 10.61 8.21
N SER A 37 -15.04 10.00 8.64
CA SER A 37 -14.11 10.61 9.59
C SER A 37 -13.37 11.83 9.02
N VAL A 38 -12.96 11.76 7.74
CA VAL A 38 -12.34 12.89 7.03
C VAL A 38 -13.36 14.01 6.79
N ALA A 39 -14.56 13.68 6.31
CA ALA A 39 -15.61 14.66 6.12
C ALA A 39 -16.00 15.35 7.44
N GLY A 40 -16.11 14.58 8.53
CA GLY A 40 -16.42 15.09 9.86
C GLY A 40 -15.34 16.02 10.43
N THR A 41 -14.06 15.73 10.16
CA THR A 41 -12.94 16.59 10.59
C THR A 41 -12.86 17.86 9.76
N VAL A 42 -13.01 17.79 8.44
CA VAL A 42 -13.04 18.97 7.56
C VAL A 42 -14.19 19.92 7.94
N LEU A 43 -15.39 19.39 8.17
CA LEU A 43 -16.56 20.18 8.56
C LEU A 43 -16.42 20.88 9.92
N GLN A 44 -15.57 20.37 10.82
CA GLN A 44 -15.30 21.03 12.11
C GLN A 44 -14.21 22.10 12.03
N VAL A 45 -13.31 22.00 11.06
CA VAL A 45 -12.19 22.93 10.89
C VAL A 45 -12.61 24.19 10.13
N VAL A 46 -13.67 24.14 9.31
CA VAL A 46 -14.19 25.33 8.61
C VAL A 46 -14.96 26.22 9.59
N PRO A 47 -14.44 27.39 10.01
CA PRO A 47 -15.18 28.32 10.83
C PRO A 47 -16.40 28.85 10.07
N ARG A 48 -17.58 28.79 10.70
CA ARG A 48 -18.84 29.29 10.11
C ARG A 48 -18.98 30.84 10.13
N GLY A 49 -17.89 31.59 10.20
CA GLY A 49 -17.92 33.03 10.47
C GLY A 49 -16.87 33.82 9.70
N ARG A 50 -17.35 34.62 8.73
CA ARG A 50 -16.65 35.61 7.90
C ARG A 50 -15.45 35.08 7.09
N ARG A 51 -15.79 34.71 5.85
CA ARG A 51 -14.94 34.41 4.68
C ARG A 51 -13.66 35.26 4.64
N GLY A 52 -12.59 34.74 5.21
CA GLY A 52 -11.23 35.18 4.92
C GLY A 52 -10.60 34.26 3.89
N ARG A 53 -9.62 34.74 3.13
CA ARG A 53 -8.84 33.94 2.15
C ARG A 53 -8.25 32.63 2.73
N LEU A 54 -8.18 32.52 4.06
CA LEU A 54 -7.77 31.30 4.77
C LEU A 54 -8.81 30.18 4.71
N ASP A 55 -10.11 30.51 4.70
CA ASP A 55 -11.17 29.51 4.49
C ASP A 55 -11.10 28.92 3.10
N GLU A 56 -10.80 29.77 2.11
CA GLU A 56 -10.66 29.39 0.72
C GLU A 56 -9.43 28.48 0.52
N LEU A 57 -8.33 28.78 1.20
CA LEU A 57 -7.14 27.92 1.21
C LEU A 57 -7.40 26.59 1.93
N ALA A 58 -8.12 26.60 3.06
CA ALA A 58 -8.48 25.38 3.79
C ALA A 58 -9.42 24.49 2.96
N LEU A 59 -10.36 25.08 2.23
CA LEU A 59 -11.23 24.37 1.28
C LEU A 59 -10.44 23.82 0.10
N ALA A 60 -9.49 24.58 -0.45
CA ALA A 60 -8.64 24.11 -1.54
C ALA A 60 -7.74 22.94 -1.10
N VAL A 61 -7.08 23.04 0.05
CA VAL A 61 -6.22 21.98 0.60
C VAL A 61 -7.03 20.77 1.01
N GLY A 62 -8.18 20.97 1.66
CA GLY A 62 -9.12 19.89 1.99
C GLY A 62 -9.66 19.19 0.74
N GLY A 63 -9.98 19.96 -0.31
CA GLY A 63 -10.39 19.43 -1.61
C GLY A 63 -9.29 18.61 -2.29
N VAL A 64 -8.05 19.09 -2.27
CA VAL A 64 -6.89 18.36 -2.82
C VAL A 64 -6.62 17.07 -2.03
N LEU A 65 -6.74 17.10 -0.70
CA LEU A 65 -6.61 15.90 0.14
C LEU A 65 -7.71 14.88 -0.14
N VAL A 66 -8.96 15.33 -0.23
CA VAL A 66 -10.10 14.46 -0.59
C VAL A 66 -9.93 13.90 -2.00
N LEU A 67 -9.46 14.72 -2.95
CA LEU A 67 -9.18 14.28 -4.31
C LEU A 67 -8.07 13.23 -4.34
N LEU A 68 -6.98 13.40 -3.57
CA LEU A 68 -5.89 12.43 -3.46
C LEU A 68 -6.35 11.11 -2.83
N VAL A 69 -7.20 11.17 -1.81
CA VAL A 69 -7.78 9.97 -1.18
C VAL A 69 -8.72 9.25 -2.15
N LEU A 70 -9.63 9.99 -2.81
CA LEU A 70 -10.51 9.43 -3.83
C LEU A 70 -9.73 8.85 -5.00
N LEU A 71 -8.67 9.54 -5.44
CA LEU A 71 -7.78 9.06 -6.48
C LEU A 71 -7.14 7.75 -6.05
N GLY A 72 -6.59 7.67 -4.83
CA GLY A 72 -6.04 6.43 -4.26
C GLY A 72 -7.04 5.28 -4.21
N VAL A 73 -8.31 5.54 -3.87
CA VAL A 73 -9.38 4.52 -3.87
C VAL A 73 -9.75 4.06 -5.28
N VAL A 74 -9.91 5.00 -6.21
CA VAL A 74 -10.19 4.69 -7.63
C VAL A 74 -9.04 3.89 -8.23
N LEU A 75 -7.82 4.23 -7.85
CA LEU A 75 -6.59 3.60 -8.27
C LEU A 75 -6.39 2.20 -7.67
N ASP A 76 -6.86 1.95 -6.44
CA ASP A 76 -6.91 0.62 -5.81
C ASP A 76 -7.98 -0.28 -6.46
N LEU A 77 -9.00 0.33 -7.08
CA LEU A 77 -10.00 -0.35 -7.91
C LEU A 77 -9.53 -0.61 -9.35
N VAL A 78 -8.46 0.03 -9.80
CA VAL A 78 -7.89 -0.17 -11.13
C VAL A 78 -6.82 -1.28 -11.04
N PRO A 79 -7.01 -2.42 -11.72
CA PRO A 79 -6.06 -3.54 -11.69
C PRO A 79 -4.71 -3.23 -12.37
N ALA A 80 -4.53 -2.03 -12.93
CA ALA A 80 -3.24 -1.55 -13.42
C ALA A 80 -2.42 -1.04 -12.23
N GLY A 81 -1.74 -1.99 -11.57
CA GLY A 81 -1.00 -1.80 -10.34
C GLY A 81 -0.18 -0.51 -10.26
N LEU A 82 -0.50 0.32 -9.27
CA LEU A 82 0.37 1.43 -8.89
C LEU A 82 1.59 0.90 -8.18
N THR A 83 2.73 1.32 -8.70
CA THR A 83 4.02 1.10 -8.10
C THR A 83 4.13 1.85 -6.78
N ARG A 84 4.79 1.25 -5.78
CA ARG A 84 4.99 1.79 -4.41
C ARG A 84 5.49 3.25 -4.37
N THR A 85 6.15 3.70 -5.43
CA THR A 85 6.66 5.06 -5.63
C THR A 85 5.56 6.11 -5.73
N THR A 86 4.39 5.80 -6.28
CA THR A 86 3.29 6.79 -6.41
C THR A 86 2.63 7.10 -5.06
N TRP A 87 2.56 6.12 -4.16
CA TRP A 87 2.10 6.31 -2.79
C TRP A 87 3.08 7.17 -1.97
N ALA A 88 4.39 6.92 -2.08
CA ALA A 88 5.41 7.71 -1.40
C ALA A 88 5.40 9.19 -1.86
N LEU A 89 5.23 9.43 -3.17
CA LEU A 89 5.05 10.77 -3.73
C LEU A 89 3.78 11.46 -3.21
N GLY A 90 2.66 10.73 -3.14
CA GLY A 90 1.41 11.25 -2.55
C GLY A 90 1.60 11.71 -1.10
N TYR A 91 2.24 10.88 -0.27
CA TYR A 91 2.52 11.25 1.13
C TYR A 91 3.49 12.42 1.26
N ALA A 92 4.52 12.50 0.42
CA ALA A 92 5.48 13.60 0.43
C ALA A 92 4.83 14.94 0.09
N VAL A 93 3.93 14.97 -0.90
CA VAL A 93 3.18 16.18 -1.28
C VAL A 93 2.23 16.62 -0.16
N VAL A 94 1.55 15.67 0.49
CA VAL A 94 0.69 15.96 1.65
C VAL A 94 1.50 16.52 2.82
N ALA A 95 2.64 15.90 3.14
CA ALA A 95 3.53 16.36 4.22
C ALA A 95 4.09 17.77 3.95
N LEU A 96 4.52 18.06 2.71
CA LEU A 96 4.98 19.38 2.29
C LEU A 96 3.88 20.44 2.39
N GLY A 97 2.64 20.11 2.00
CA GLY A 97 1.48 21.00 2.13
C GLY A 97 1.17 21.35 3.59
N LEU A 98 1.26 20.37 4.49
CA LEU A 98 1.04 20.57 5.93
C LEU A 98 2.16 21.38 6.59
N LEU A 99 3.42 21.19 6.17
CA LEU A 99 4.56 21.96 6.67
C LEU A 99 4.59 23.41 6.18
N ALA A 100 4.10 23.68 4.97
CA ALA A 100 4.07 25.03 4.40
C ALA A 100 2.97 25.93 4.99
N ALA A 101 1.90 25.35 5.54
CA ALA A 101 0.74 26.07 6.07
C ALA A 101 1.05 26.96 7.30
N PRO A 102 1.78 26.50 8.34
CA PRO A 102 2.05 27.34 9.52
C PRO A 102 3.13 28.40 9.31
N ALA A 103 4.05 28.20 8.35
CA ALA A 103 5.15 29.14 8.07
C ALA A 103 4.65 30.49 7.54
N ARG A 104 3.52 30.51 6.83
CA ARG A 104 2.95 31.76 6.27
C ARG A 104 1.99 32.49 7.20
N ALA A 105 1.39 31.79 8.16
CA ALA A 105 0.41 32.38 9.08
C ALA A 105 1.04 33.28 10.16
N SER A 106 2.35 33.18 10.40
CA SER A 106 3.04 33.95 11.45
C SER A 106 3.60 35.29 10.99
N ALA A 107 3.49 35.63 9.70
CA ALA A 107 4.06 36.85 9.15
C ALA A 107 3.18 38.11 9.31
N SER A 108 1.94 37.99 9.82
CA SER A 108 0.97 39.08 9.80
C SER A 108 0.21 39.24 11.12
N ALA A 109 0.81 39.91 12.11
CA ALA A 109 0.04 40.66 13.12
C ALA A 109 0.90 41.69 13.87
N PRO A 110 0.79 42.99 13.56
CA PRO A 110 1.20 44.07 14.44
C PRO A 110 0.15 44.29 15.55
N GLY A 111 0.65 44.41 16.78
CA GLY A 111 0.06 44.91 18.02
C GLY A 111 -1.42 45.29 18.12
N SER A 112 -2.11 44.71 19.11
CA SER A 112 -2.89 45.50 20.07
C SER A 112 -3.10 44.71 21.37
N GLY A 113 -2.68 45.33 22.48
CA GLY A 113 -2.64 44.72 23.79
C GLY A 113 -4.01 44.52 24.40
N ARG A 114 -4.26 43.32 24.91
CA ARG A 114 -5.18 43.06 26.03
C ARG A 114 -4.71 41.78 26.75
N PRO A 115 -4.49 41.82 28.07
CA PRO A 115 -4.05 40.65 28.83
C PRO A 115 -5.26 39.74 29.07
N ALA A 116 -5.42 38.71 28.23
CA ALA A 116 -6.42 37.68 28.42
C ALA A 116 -5.92 36.64 29.41
N ARG A 117 -6.71 36.40 30.47
CA ARG A 117 -6.52 35.40 31.53
C ARG A 117 -6.00 34.08 30.95
N GLU A 118 -4.89 33.63 31.52
CA GLU A 118 -4.14 32.45 31.11
C GLU A 118 -4.93 31.17 31.41
N ALA A 119 -5.63 30.65 30.41
CA ALA A 119 -6.02 29.24 30.39
C ALA A 119 -4.75 28.39 30.17
N PRO A 120 -4.64 27.21 30.80
CA PRO A 120 -3.42 26.39 30.76
C PRO A 120 -2.98 26.10 29.31
N ARG A 121 -1.85 26.69 28.93
CA ARG A 121 -1.35 26.82 27.54
C ARG A 121 -0.93 25.52 26.86
N TRP A 122 -0.89 24.40 27.58
CA TRP A 122 -0.41 23.13 27.06
C TRP A 122 -1.40 22.42 26.11
N TRP A 123 -2.70 22.76 26.17
CA TRP A 123 -3.75 22.32 25.24
C TRP A 123 -4.11 23.38 24.19
N SER A 124 -3.14 24.18 23.78
CA SER A 124 -3.34 25.07 22.63
C SER A 124 -3.74 24.23 21.40
N ALA A 125 -4.67 24.72 20.58
CA ALA A 125 -5.06 24.02 19.35
C ALA A 125 -3.85 23.67 18.45
N ARG A 126 -2.73 24.39 18.61
CA ARG A 126 -1.41 24.11 18.01
C ARG A 126 -0.79 22.80 18.49
N THR A 127 -0.75 22.52 19.80
CA THR A 127 -0.17 21.26 20.30
C THR A 127 -0.96 20.05 19.80
N LEU A 128 -2.28 20.20 19.65
CA LEU A 128 -3.15 19.16 19.09
C LEU A 128 -2.90 18.94 17.58
N THR A 129 -2.63 19.98 16.81
CA THR A 129 -2.27 19.85 15.38
C THR A 129 -0.90 19.21 15.19
N TYR A 130 0.10 19.57 16.01
CA TYR A 130 1.40 18.92 15.96
C TYR A 130 1.34 17.44 16.37
N ALA A 131 0.54 17.09 17.37
CA ALA A 131 0.34 15.71 17.78
C ALA A 131 -0.28 14.86 16.66
N VAL A 132 -1.28 15.39 15.94
CA VAL A 132 -1.90 14.71 14.80
C VAL A 132 -0.91 14.55 13.65
N ALA A 133 -0.16 15.61 13.30
CA ALA A 133 0.86 15.54 12.26
C ALA A 133 1.96 14.51 12.60
N LEU A 134 2.40 14.45 13.86
CA LEU A 134 3.36 13.46 14.34
C LEU A 134 2.81 12.03 14.24
N ALA A 135 1.56 11.82 14.63
CA ALA A 135 0.91 10.51 14.53
C ALA A 135 0.79 10.03 13.08
N VAL A 136 0.43 10.93 12.15
CA VAL A 136 0.38 10.63 10.71
C VAL A 136 1.77 10.31 10.16
N ALA A 137 2.79 11.10 10.53
CA ALA A 137 4.17 10.85 10.11
C ALA A 137 4.69 9.51 10.65
N ALA A 138 4.42 9.18 11.91
CA ALA A 138 4.78 7.90 12.51
C ALA A 138 4.06 6.73 11.84
N GLY A 139 2.77 6.87 11.53
CA GLY A 139 2.00 5.86 10.80
C GLY A 139 2.54 5.64 9.38
N ALA A 140 2.86 6.70 8.66
CA ALA A 140 3.46 6.61 7.33
C ALA A 140 4.85 5.95 7.37
N ALA A 141 5.67 6.29 8.37
CA ALA A 141 6.98 5.66 8.58
C ALA A 141 6.84 4.15 8.88
N ALA A 142 5.90 3.74 9.73
CA ALA A 142 5.66 2.33 10.02
C ALA A 142 5.19 1.55 8.77
N VAL A 143 4.33 2.14 7.94
CA VAL A 143 3.91 1.55 6.65
C VAL A 143 5.09 1.48 5.68
N ALA A 144 5.92 2.51 5.62
CA ALA A 144 7.11 2.51 4.76
C ALA A 144 8.13 1.44 5.20
N VAL A 145 8.40 1.30 6.50
CA VAL A 145 9.30 0.28 7.05
C VAL A 145 8.76 -1.12 6.79
N SER A 146 7.49 -1.39 7.09
CA SER A 146 6.88 -2.69 6.81
C SER A 146 6.81 -3.02 5.30
N ALA A 147 6.69 -1.99 4.45
CA ALA A 147 6.78 -2.16 3.00
C ALA A 147 8.22 -2.46 2.55
N ALA A 148 9.22 -1.82 3.17
CA ALA A 148 10.64 -2.06 2.91
C ALA A 148 11.06 -3.48 3.37
N GLU A 149 10.63 -3.92 4.55
CA GLU A 149 10.87 -5.29 5.06
C GLU A 149 10.26 -6.36 4.12
N ARG A 150 9.11 -6.10 3.52
CA ARG A 150 8.51 -6.97 2.48
C ARG A 150 9.18 -6.83 1.11
N SER A 151 9.98 -5.80 0.90
CA SER A 151 10.79 -5.58 -0.31
C SER A 151 12.13 -6.31 -0.23
N ASP A 152 12.68 -6.45 0.98
CA ASP A 152 13.95 -7.13 1.25
C ASP A 152 13.83 -8.66 1.23
N THR A 153 12.62 -9.20 0.99
CA THR A 153 12.46 -10.60 0.64
C THR A 153 12.91 -10.80 -0.81
N ALA A 154 14.23 -10.89 -0.98
CA ALA A 154 14.98 -11.55 -2.06
C ALA A 154 14.06 -12.19 -3.12
N PRO A 155 13.80 -11.54 -4.27
CA PRO A 155 12.78 -11.97 -5.20
C PRO A 155 13.14 -13.34 -5.76
N LEU A 156 12.43 -14.36 -5.28
CA LEU A 156 12.56 -15.69 -5.83
C LEU A 156 12.12 -15.69 -7.29
N ALA A 157 13.07 -15.96 -8.18
CA ALA A 157 12.88 -16.01 -9.62
C ALA A 157 12.56 -17.45 -10.04
N LEU A 158 11.56 -17.57 -10.91
CA LEU A 158 11.11 -18.84 -11.47
C LEU A 158 11.18 -18.70 -12.99
N ALA A 159 12.14 -19.38 -13.61
CA ALA A 159 12.39 -19.34 -15.04
C ALA A 159 12.23 -20.73 -15.66
N LEU A 160 11.99 -20.76 -16.96
CA LEU A 160 12.01 -21.97 -17.77
C LEU A 160 13.32 -22.00 -18.57
N ASP A 161 14.08 -23.06 -18.42
CA ASP A 161 15.27 -23.38 -19.20
C ASP A 161 14.92 -24.53 -20.13
N ARG A 162 15.22 -24.38 -21.42
CA ARG A 162 14.88 -25.34 -22.48
C ARG A 162 16.18 -25.75 -23.14
N ASP A 163 16.59 -27.00 -22.96
CA ASP A 163 17.83 -27.52 -23.53
C ASP A 163 17.62 -28.90 -24.13
N GLY A 164 18.00 -29.07 -25.40
CA GLY A 164 17.97 -30.38 -26.09
C GLY A 164 16.63 -31.11 -26.09
N GLY A 165 15.50 -30.40 -26.04
CA GLY A 165 14.15 -31.00 -25.95
C GLY A 165 13.70 -31.36 -24.52
N SER A 166 14.54 -31.16 -23.52
CA SER A 166 14.20 -31.22 -22.11
C SER A 166 13.78 -29.83 -21.60
N TRP A 167 12.78 -29.80 -20.73
CA TRP A 167 12.34 -28.58 -20.06
C TRP A 167 12.74 -28.66 -18.59
N ALA A 168 13.34 -27.60 -18.08
CA ALA A 168 13.71 -27.49 -16.68
C ALA A 168 13.17 -26.18 -16.11
N VAL A 169 12.57 -26.25 -14.94
CA VAL A 169 12.20 -25.07 -14.17
C VAL A 169 13.39 -24.72 -13.30
N VAL A 170 13.93 -23.53 -13.51
CA VAL A 170 15.07 -22.99 -12.77
C VAL A 170 14.55 -22.06 -11.70
N ILE A 171 14.83 -22.41 -10.46
CA ILE A 171 14.43 -21.65 -9.27
C ILE A 171 15.70 -21.01 -8.72
N SER A 172 15.73 -19.69 -8.62
CA SER A 172 16.88 -18.95 -8.09
C SER A 172 16.43 -17.89 -7.09
N SER A 173 17.31 -17.59 -6.13
CA SER A 173 17.10 -16.54 -5.14
C SER A 173 18.46 -15.98 -4.73
N ASP A 174 18.46 -14.71 -4.37
CA ASP A 174 19.55 -13.95 -3.78
C ASP A 174 19.68 -14.16 -2.26
N ALA A 175 18.71 -14.83 -1.63
CA ALA A 175 18.79 -15.27 -0.23
C ALA A 175 18.39 -16.74 -0.06
N ALA A 176 18.82 -17.33 1.06
CA ALA A 176 18.41 -18.67 1.43
C ALA A 176 16.90 -18.72 1.66
N SER A 177 16.21 -19.63 1.00
CA SER A 177 14.75 -19.71 1.04
C SER A 177 14.23 -21.14 0.87
N GLY A 178 13.03 -21.41 1.41
CA GLY A 178 12.40 -22.73 1.43
C GLY A 178 12.07 -23.23 2.84
N PRO A 179 11.56 -24.47 2.99
CA PRO A 179 11.32 -25.46 1.92
C PRO A 179 10.11 -25.12 1.05
N TYR A 180 10.21 -25.46 -0.23
CA TYR A 180 9.15 -25.31 -1.23
C TYR A 180 8.81 -26.64 -1.90
N ASP A 181 7.56 -26.78 -2.34
CA ASP A 181 7.16 -27.86 -3.24
C ASP A 181 6.87 -27.26 -4.62
N LEU A 182 7.36 -27.94 -5.67
CA LEU A 182 7.05 -27.60 -7.05
C LEU A 182 5.86 -28.46 -7.49
N GLN A 183 4.74 -27.80 -7.73
CA GLN A 183 3.51 -28.43 -8.20
C GLN A 183 3.29 -28.10 -9.67
N VAL A 184 2.85 -29.09 -10.43
CA VAL A 184 2.49 -28.98 -11.84
C VAL A 184 0.99 -29.21 -11.93
N VAL A 185 0.28 -28.20 -12.45
CA VAL A 185 -1.17 -28.24 -12.63
C VAL A 185 -1.49 -28.32 -14.11
N THR A 186 -2.06 -29.44 -14.52
CA THR A 186 -2.51 -29.68 -15.90
C THR A 186 -3.96 -30.14 -15.84
N ASP A 187 -4.86 -29.48 -16.58
CA ASP A 187 -6.29 -29.81 -16.62
C ASP A 187 -6.95 -30.00 -15.24
N ARG A 188 -6.58 -29.13 -14.28
CA ARG A 188 -7.00 -29.14 -12.85
C ARG A 188 -6.42 -30.28 -12.01
N VAL A 189 -5.66 -31.20 -12.58
CA VAL A 189 -4.91 -32.22 -11.84
C VAL A 189 -3.64 -31.59 -11.29
N VAL A 190 -3.45 -31.66 -9.99
CA VAL A 190 -2.24 -31.15 -9.31
C VAL A 190 -1.31 -32.33 -9.04
N THR A 191 -0.12 -32.29 -9.60
CA THR A 191 0.95 -33.26 -9.34
C THR A 191 2.12 -32.54 -8.69
N THR A 192 2.82 -33.21 -7.77
CA THR A 192 4.03 -32.64 -7.16
C THR A 192 5.24 -33.17 -7.90
N ALA A 193 5.95 -32.30 -8.62
CA ALA A 193 7.15 -32.68 -9.35
C ALA A 193 8.34 -32.89 -8.42
N GLN A 194 8.49 -32.04 -7.40
CA GLN A 194 9.59 -32.09 -6.44
C GLN A 194 9.13 -31.50 -5.10
N ARG A 195 9.58 -32.09 -3.99
CA ARG A 195 9.29 -31.65 -2.61
C ARG A 195 10.54 -31.12 -1.92
N ASP A 196 10.32 -30.35 -0.87
CA ASP A 196 11.36 -29.89 0.06
C ASP A 196 12.54 -29.15 -0.60
N ILE A 197 12.24 -28.39 -1.65
CA ILE A 197 13.22 -27.59 -2.40
C ILE A 197 13.72 -26.46 -1.49
N ARG A 198 15.03 -26.43 -1.30
CA ARG A 198 15.74 -25.34 -0.62
C ARG A 198 16.62 -24.63 -1.64
N VAL A 199 16.43 -23.33 -1.76
CA VAL A 199 17.20 -22.49 -2.69
C VAL A 199 18.24 -21.75 -1.87
N LEU A 200 19.51 -21.93 -2.24
CA LEU A 200 20.64 -21.25 -1.63
C LEU A 200 21.06 -20.06 -2.51
N PRO A 201 21.58 -18.98 -1.92
CA PRO A 201 21.99 -17.81 -2.68
C PRO A 201 23.07 -18.16 -3.71
N GLY A 202 22.86 -17.76 -4.96
CA GLY A 202 23.77 -18.03 -6.08
C GLY A 202 23.78 -19.48 -6.60
N HIS A 203 22.94 -20.36 -6.05
CA HIS A 203 22.88 -21.78 -6.43
C HIS A 203 21.48 -22.11 -6.96
N PRO A 204 21.22 -21.89 -8.26
CA PRO A 204 19.91 -22.17 -8.84
C PRO A 204 19.60 -23.67 -8.78
N VAL A 205 18.37 -23.99 -8.38
CA VAL A 205 17.87 -25.37 -8.39
C VAL A 205 17.15 -25.61 -9.71
N ARG A 206 17.57 -26.65 -10.44
CA ARG A 206 16.94 -27.09 -11.69
C ARG A 206 16.06 -28.30 -11.41
N VAL A 207 14.78 -28.20 -11.77
CA VAL A 207 13.84 -29.31 -11.69
C VAL A 207 13.36 -29.65 -13.09
N GLY A 208 13.62 -30.87 -13.54
CA GLY A 208 13.13 -31.35 -14.83
C GLY A 208 11.60 -31.42 -14.83
N VAL A 209 10.98 -30.90 -15.88
CA VAL A 209 9.53 -30.97 -16.10
C VAL A 209 9.31 -31.53 -17.50
N GLN A 210 8.39 -32.48 -17.63
CA GLN A 210 8.05 -33.01 -18.94
C GLN A 210 7.43 -31.90 -19.81
N ARG A 211 7.74 -31.92 -21.11
CA ARG A 211 7.14 -30.98 -22.07
C ARG A 211 5.61 -31.15 -22.01
N PRO A 212 4.86 -30.09 -21.69
CA PRO A 212 3.43 -30.22 -21.50
C PRO A 212 2.73 -30.33 -22.86
N ALA A 213 1.81 -31.29 -22.98
CA ALA A 213 0.98 -31.45 -24.18
C ALA A 213 -0.18 -30.44 -24.26
N ALA A 214 -0.55 -29.86 -23.11
CA ALA A 214 -1.61 -28.86 -22.95
C ALA A 214 -1.09 -27.69 -22.12
N ARG A 215 -1.92 -26.66 -21.90
CA ARG A 215 -1.54 -25.54 -21.02
C ARG A 215 -1.33 -26.05 -19.58
N THR A 216 -0.13 -25.84 -19.06
CA THR A 216 0.28 -26.33 -17.74
C THR A 216 0.73 -25.17 -16.87
N ILE A 217 0.30 -25.14 -15.62
CA ILE A 217 0.70 -24.12 -14.64
C ILE A 217 1.65 -24.75 -13.64
N VAL A 218 2.91 -24.33 -13.65
CA VAL A 218 3.88 -24.71 -12.63
C VAL A 218 3.76 -23.73 -11.48
N ARG A 219 3.45 -24.24 -10.29
CA ARG A 219 3.30 -23.47 -9.06
C ARG A 219 4.42 -23.83 -8.12
N LEU A 220 5.09 -22.83 -7.58
CA LEU A 220 5.94 -23.02 -6.42
C LEU A 220 5.11 -22.67 -5.17
N VAL A 221 4.95 -23.62 -4.27
CA VAL A 221 4.21 -23.46 -3.01
C VAL A 221 5.17 -23.65 -1.83
N ARG A 222 4.91 -23.01 -0.69
CA ARG A 222 5.64 -23.35 0.54
C ARG A 222 5.18 -24.74 1.00
N THR A 223 6.11 -25.58 1.45
CA THR A 223 5.77 -26.94 1.92
C THR A 223 4.68 -26.87 3.01
N GLY A 224 3.61 -27.66 2.83
CA GLY A 224 2.43 -27.65 3.71
C GLY A 224 1.41 -26.53 3.45
N SER A 225 1.64 -25.65 2.46
CA SER A 225 0.71 -24.59 2.06
C SER A 225 -0.02 -24.92 0.75
N THR A 226 -1.23 -24.39 0.60
CA THR A 226 -2.04 -24.48 -0.63
C THR A 226 -1.96 -23.22 -1.50
N SER A 227 -1.42 -22.12 -0.96
CA SER A 227 -1.27 -20.86 -1.69
C SER A 227 -0.01 -20.85 -2.55
N ALA A 228 -0.16 -20.40 -3.80
CA ALA A 228 0.98 -20.26 -4.70
C ALA A 228 1.87 -19.10 -4.25
N PHE A 229 3.16 -19.36 -4.11
CA PHE A 229 4.15 -18.30 -3.91
C PHE A 229 4.52 -17.66 -5.25
N ARG A 230 4.80 -18.49 -6.25
CA ARG A 230 5.05 -18.10 -7.65
C ARG A 230 4.35 -19.05 -8.60
N THR A 231 4.03 -18.56 -9.79
CA THR A 231 3.39 -19.33 -10.84
C THR A 231 4.07 -19.03 -12.16
N LEU A 232 4.39 -20.07 -12.91
CA LEU A 232 4.89 -20.03 -14.28
C LEU A 232 3.87 -20.74 -15.15
N VAL A 233 3.37 -20.05 -16.19
CA VAL A 233 2.42 -20.63 -17.14
C VAL A 233 3.21 -21.14 -18.34
N LEU A 234 3.04 -22.42 -18.62
CA LEU A 234 3.61 -23.11 -19.76
C LEU A 234 2.52 -23.31 -20.79
N ASP A 235 2.67 -22.66 -21.94
CA ASP A 235 1.75 -22.80 -23.06
C ASP A 235 2.44 -23.56 -24.21
N PRO A 236 1.89 -24.69 -24.69
CA PRO A 236 2.51 -25.47 -25.76
C PRO A 236 2.65 -24.68 -27.08
N SER A 237 1.81 -23.67 -27.30
CA SER A 237 1.85 -22.82 -28.51
C SER A 237 3.04 -21.85 -28.55
N THR A 238 3.67 -21.58 -27.41
CA THR A 238 4.81 -20.64 -27.31
C THR A 238 6.10 -21.19 -27.92
N ASP A 239 6.12 -22.45 -28.35
CA ASP A 239 7.25 -23.09 -29.06
C ASP A 239 7.22 -22.92 -30.59
N ALA A 240 6.18 -22.29 -31.15
CA ALA A 240 6.18 -21.90 -32.55
C ALA A 240 7.11 -20.68 -32.72
N SER A 241 8.42 -20.88 -32.58
CA SER A 241 9.40 -19.93 -33.09
C SER A 241 9.08 -19.67 -34.56
N PRO A 242 9.02 -18.41 -35.02
CA PRO A 242 8.76 -18.11 -36.42
C PRO A 242 9.81 -18.84 -37.24
N GLU A 243 9.34 -19.74 -38.10
CA GLU A 243 10.15 -20.44 -39.07
C GLU A 243 11.01 -19.39 -39.80
N PRO A 244 12.35 -19.50 -39.80
CA PRO A 244 13.18 -18.52 -40.47
C PRO A 244 12.79 -18.54 -41.94
N ALA A 245 12.27 -17.41 -42.44
CA ALA A 245 11.85 -17.26 -43.81
C ALA A 245 13.02 -17.69 -44.72
N SER A 246 12.87 -18.86 -45.36
CA SER A 246 13.83 -19.35 -46.33
C SER A 246 13.88 -18.34 -47.48
N SER A 247 15.05 -17.75 -47.69
CA SER A 247 15.36 -16.90 -48.85
C SER A 247 16.12 -17.71 -49.89
#